data_AF-A0A1H3SD93-F1
#
_entry.id   AF-A0A1H3SD93-F1
#
_cell.length_a   1.000
_cell.length_b   1.000
_cell.length_c   1.000
_cell.angle_alpha   90.00
_cell.angle_beta   90.00
_cell.angle_gamma   90.00
#
_symmetry.space_group_name_H-M   'P 1'
#
loop_
_entity.id
_entity.type
_entity.pdbx_description
1 polymer ?
#
loop_
_entity_poly.entity_id
_entity_poly.type
_entity_poly.pdbx_seq_one_letter_code
_entity_poly.pdbx_strand_id
1 'polypeptide(L)'
;MSQQTPTPPPGIPTPPPGYAPAPPPKKGMSKGLKIFLILAITSLVLCGGGFVACTALVGKAASDISKEQEAKVGHVKLTSCKAESAGNEIFPTVKFDLEVNNSSKSQNTYLIDVFILNEKGDRIANTTEIISDVRPGQKATEQGMAPLSQKVSGKIECKIDKVS
;
A
#
# COMPACT_ATOMS: atom_id res chain seq x y z
N MET A 1 88.17 -13.30 -1.31
CA MET A 1 87.60 -12.87 -2.61
C MET A 1 86.09 -12.90 -2.45
N SER A 2 85.29 -11.87 -2.67
CA SER A 2 85.53 -10.47 -3.04
C SER A 2 84.31 -9.67 -2.55
N GLN A 3 84.54 -8.48 -2.02
CA GLN A 3 83.49 -7.52 -1.69
C GLN A 3 82.89 -6.96 -2.99
N GLN A 4 81.56 -6.88 -3.08
CA GLN A 4 80.84 -6.12 -4.12
C GLN A 4 80.19 -4.89 -3.50
N THR A 5 80.57 -3.74 -4.02
CA THR A 5 80.09 -2.39 -3.69
C THR A 5 78.72 -2.13 -4.35
N PRO A 6 77.78 -1.45 -3.67
CA PRO A 6 76.48 -1.09 -4.25
C PRO A 6 76.58 0.13 -5.18
N THR A 7 75.89 0.06 -6.31
CA THR A 7 75.72 1.14 -7.30
C THR A 7 74.61 2.13 -6.90
N PRO A 8 74.74 3.43 -7.23
CA PRO A 8 73.75 4.45 -6.91
C PRO A 8 72.52 4.41 -7.84
N PRO A 9 71.34 4.86 -7.36
CA PRO A 9 70.09 4.77 -8.11
C PRO A 9 69.96 5.83 -9.22
N PRO A 10 69.20 5.54 -10.30
CA PRO A 10 69.01 6.45 -11.43
C PRO A 10 68.20 7.71 -11.09
N GLY A 11 68.66 8.86 -11.57
CA GLY A 11 67.98 10.15 -11.42
C GLY A 11 66.66 10.25 -12.21
N ILE A 12 65.72 11.02 -11.67
CA ILE A 12 64.35 11.17 -12.17
C ILE A 12 64.30 12.34 -13.18
N PRO A 13 63.68 12.18 -14.37
CA PRO A 13 63.54 13.26 -15.34
C PRO A 13 62.50 14.32 -14.90
N THR A 14 62.81 15.59 -15.15
CA THR A 14 61.93 16.74 -14.91
C THR A 14 60.81 16.85 -15.96
N PRO A 15 59.56 17.15 -15.57
CA PRO A 15 58.43 17.30 -16.49
C PRO A 15 58.47 18.63 -17.28
N PRO A 16 57.93 18.66 -18.52
CA PRO A 16 57.95 19.85 -19.37
C PRO A 16 56.93 20.94 -18.96
N PRO A 17 57.15 22.20 -19.39
CA PRO A 17 56.32 23.36 -19.01
C PRO A 17 54.87 23.27 -19.48
N GLY A 18 53.92 23.61 -18.58
CA GLY A 18 52.49 23.45 -18.78
C GLY A 18 51.84 24.39 -19.79
N TYR A 19 50.87 23.86 -20.53
CA TYR A 19 49.97 24.63 -21.39
C TYR A 19 48.88 25.31 -20.57
N ALA A 20 48.57 26.57 -20.92
CA ALA A 20 47.46 27.31 -20.34
C ALA A 20 46.10 26.64 -20.66
N PRO A 21 45.12 26.65 -19.74
CA PRO A 21 43.83 26.04 -19.97
C PRO A 21 43.01 26.81 -21.02
N ALA A 22 42.41 26.08 -21.96
CA ALA A 22 41.47 26.64 -22.92
C ALA A 22 40.20 27.15 -22.20
N PRO A 23 39.56 28.23 -22.69
CA PRO A 23 38.36 28.77 -22.08
C PRO A 23 37.21 27.75 -22.15
N PRO A 24 36.38 27.66 -21.09
CA PRO A 24 35.32 26.67 -21.02
C PRO A 24 34.28 26.90 -22.14
N PRO A 25 33.81 25.82 -22.81
CA PRO A 25 32.82 25.94 -23.87
C PRO A 25 31.51 26.52 -23.33
N LYS A 26 31.00 27.57 -23.99
CA LYS A 26 29.68 28.15 -23.69
C LYS A 26 28.63 27.05 -23.86
N LYS A 27 28.07 26.59 -22.74
CA LYS A 27 27.05 25.55 -22.66
C LYS A 27 25.75 26.09 -23.27
N GLY A 28 25.62 25.97 -24.59
CA GLY A 28 24.37 26.20 -25.29
C GLY A 28 23.30 25.24 -24.78
N MET A 29 22.11 25.77 -24.55
CA MET A 29 20.97 25.00 -24.05
C MET A 29 20.71 23.80 -24.97
N SER A 30 20.92 22.60 -24.43
CA SER A 30 20.75 21.31 -25.10
C SER A 30 19.42 21.27 -25.87
N LYS A 31 19.46 20.84 -27.14
CA LYS A 31 18.25 20.62 -27.96
C LYS A 31 17.24 19.71 -27.23
N GLY A 32 17.72 18.78 -26.39
CA GLY A 32 16.86 17.90 -25.58
C GLY A 32 16.05 18.64 -24.51
N LEU A 33 16.59 19.71 -23.91
CA LEU A 33 15.86 20.50 -22.92
C LEU A 33 14.71 21.29 -23.55
N LYS A 34 14.88 21.75 -24.80
CA LYS A 34 13.81 22.42 -25.56
C LYS A 34 12.66 21.46 -25.90
N ILE A 35 12.98 20.24 -26.30
CA ILE A 35 11.96 19.21 -26.61
C ILE A 35 11.22 18.80 -25.33
N PHE A 36 11.93 18.63 -24.21
CA PHE A 36 11.30 18.31 -22.93
C PHE A 36 10.37 19.42 -22.44
N LEU A 37 10.77 20.70 -22.59
CA LEU A 37 9.94 21.84 -22.18
C LEU A 37 8.66 21.93 -23.03
N ILE A 38 8.75 21.68 -24.34
CA ILE A 38 7.58 21.65 -25.23
C ILE A 38 6.67 20.50 -24.82
N LEU A 39 7.17 19.29 -24.61
CA LEU A 39 6.37 18.15 -24.14
C LEU A 39 5.71 18.42 -22.78
N ALA A 40 6.44 18.99 -21.83
CA ALA A 40 5.91 19.33 -20.52
C ALA A 40 4.79 20.38 -20.60
N ILE A 41 4.98 21.45 -21.38
CA ILE A 41 3.96 22.49 -21.57
C ILE A 41 2.76 21.94 -22.33
N THR A 42 2.97 21.13 -23.37
CA THR A 42 1.87 20.54 -24.15
C THR A 42 1.07 19.56 -23.29
N SER A 43 1.74 18.78 -22.44
CA SER A 43 1.09 17.90 -21.47
C SER A 43 0.35 18.71 -20.40
N LEU A 44 0.89 19.84 -19.94
CA LEU A 44 0.22 20.71 -18.97
C LEU A 44 -0.97 21.47 -19.55
N VAL A 45 -0.97 21.77 -20.86
CA VAL A 45 -2.09 22.44 -21.54
C VAL A 45 -3.18 21.43 -21.92
N LEU A 46 -2.82 20.23 -22.38
CA LEU A 46 -3.80 19.14 -22.58
C LEU A 46 -4.42 18.69 -21.26
N CYS A 47 -3.64 18.61 -20.18
CA CYS A 47 -4.19 18.31 -18.86
C CYS A 47 -4.86 19.53 -18.22
N GLY A 48 -4.30 20.74 -18.33
CA GLY A 48 -4.83 21.94 -17.67
C GLY A 48 -6.17 22.43 -18.24
N GLY A 49 -6.38 22.31 -19.55
CA GLY A 49 -7.65 22.71 -20.19
C GLY A 49 -8.77 21.67 -20.06
N GLY A 50 -8.41 20.37 -19.97
CA GLY A 50 -9.37 19.26 -19.86
C GLY A 50 -9.74 18.87 -18.43
N PHE A 51 -8.92 19.21 -17.42
CA PHE A 51 -9.12 18.71 -16.06
C PHE A 51 -10.29 19.34 -15.32
N VAL A 52 -10.70 20.59 -15.61
CA VAL A 52 -11.79 21.25 -14.87
C VAL A 52 -13.14 20.55 -15.10
N ALA A 53 -13.37 19.99 -16.28
CA ALA A 53 -14.55 19.18 -16.57
C ALA A 53 -14.46 17.75 -16.02
N CYS A 54 -13.26 17.15 -16.04
CA CYS A 54 -13.03 15.80 -15.51
C CYS A 54 -13.11 15.75 -13.97
N THR A 55 -12.69 16.80 -13.25
CA THR A 55 -12.76 16.84 -11.77
C THR A 55 -14.19 16.82 -11.25
N ALA A 56 -15.14 17.45 -11.96
CA ALA A 56 -16.55 17.45 -11.56
C ALA A 56 -17.23 16.08 -11.73
N LEU A 57 -16.90 15.35 -12.80
CA LEU A 57 -17.42 14.00 -13.05
C LEU A 57 -16.82 12.97 -12.09
N VAL A 58 -15.50 13.04 -11.83
CA VAL A 58 -14.83 12.13 -10.88
C VAL A 58 -15.32 12.36 -9.45
N GLY A 59 -15.60 13.60 -9.05
CA GLY A 59 -16.15 13.91 -7.73
C GLY A 59 -17.51 13.25 -7.48
N LYS A 60 -18.41 13.26 -8.48
CA LYS A 60 -19.74 12.65 -8.35
C LYS A 60 -19.68 11.12 -8.29
N ALA A 61 -18.86 10.50 -9.14
CA ALA A 61 -18.67 9.05 -9.13
C ALA A 61 -18.02 8.54 -7.83
N ALA A 62 -17.02 9.26 -7.29
CA ALA A 62 -16.42 8.90 -6.00
C ALA A 62 -17.43 9.00 -4.85
N SER A 63 -18.30 10.02 -4.87
CA SER A 63 -19.32 10.23 -3.84
C SER A 63 -20.35 9.12 -3.79
N ASP A 64 -20.76 8.59 -4.95
CA ASP A 64 -21.79 7.55 -5.02
C ASP A 64 -21.24 6.19 -4.55
N ILE A 65 -19.97 5.88 -4.85
CA ILE A 65 -19.31 4.66 -4.33
C ILE A 65 -19.18 4.70 -2.81
N SER A 66 -18.79 5.85 -2.23
CA SER A 66 -18.68 5.98 -0.77
C SER A 66 -20.01 5.76 -0.07
N LYS A 67 -21.12 6.30 -0.62
CA LYS A 67 -22.46 6.09 -0.05
C LYS A 67 -22.92 4.64 -0.13
N GLU A 68 -22.62 3.95 -1.22
CA GLU A 68 -22.97 2.54 -1.36
C GLU A 68 -22.18 1.67 -0.38
N GLN A 69 -20.89 1.95 -0.19
CA GLN A 69 -20.07 1.25 0.80
C GLN A 69 -20.56 1.51 2.23
N GLU A 70 -20.84 2.77 2.59
CA GLU A 70 -21.40 3.11 3.90
C GLU A 70 -22.74 2.40 4.16
N ALA A 71 -23.60 2.29 3.14
CA ALA A 71 -24.85 1.54 3.26
C ALA A 71 -24.62 0.05 3.54
N LYS A 72 -23.64 -0.58 2.87
CA LYS A 72 -23.31 -2.00 3.09
C LYS A 72 -22.72 -2.26 4.47
N VAL A 73 -21.97 -1.31 5.06
CA VAL A 73 -21.46 -1.44 6.44
C VAL A 73 -22.61 -1.63 7.42
N GLY A 74 -23.73 -0.91 7.24
CA GLY A 74 -24.92 -1.04 8.09
C GLY A 74 -25.62 -2.41 8.01
N HIS A 75 -25.31 -3.23 7.02
CA HIS A 75 -25.88 -4.58 6.87
C HIS A 75 -25.13 -5.63 7.68
N VAL A 76 -23.88 -5.36 8.07
CA VAL A 76 -22.99 -6.34 8.67
C VAL A 76 -22.89 -6.14 10.17
N LYS A 77 -23.01 -7.23 10.92
CA LYS A 77 -22.86 -7.24 12.36
C LYS A 77 -21.92 -8.37 12.78
N LEU A 78 -20.90 -8.01 13.55
CA LEU A 78 -20.11 -8.99 14.28
C LEU A 78 -20.92 -9.42 15.53
N THR A 79 -21.26 -10.71 15.61
CA THR A 79 -22.10 -11.25 16.68
C THR A 79 -21.30 -11.98 17.76
N SER A 80 -20.14 -12.51 17.41
CA SER A 80 -19.23 -13.14 18.35
C SER A 80 -17.77 -12.90 17.97
N CYS A 81 -16.88 -12.97 18.96
CA CYS A 81 -15.43 -12.98 18.79
C CYS A 81 -14.84 -13.83 19.92
N LYS A 82 -14.32 -15.00 19.60
CA LYS A 82 -13.94 -16.03 20.57
C LYS A 82 -12.50 -16.49 20.36
N ALA A 83 -11.74 -16.44 21.45
CA ALA A 83 -10.33 -16.84 21.51
C ALA A 83 -10.12 -18.35 21.76
N GLU A 84 -11.09 -19.22 21.41
CA GLU A 84 -11.11 -20.64 21.81
C GLU A 84 -9.81 -21.39 21.49
N SER A 85 -9.12 -21.01 20.42
CA SER A 85 -7.84 -21.61 20.02
C SER A 85 -6.69 -20.61 20.02
N ALA A 86 -6.86 -19.38 20.55
CA ALA A 86 -5.83 -18.36 20.51
C ALA A 86 -4.59 -18.71 21.35
N GLY A 87 -4.74 -19.61 22.34
CA GLY A 87 -3.66 -20.14 23.16
C GLY A 87 -2.97 -21.39 22.59
N ASN A 88 -3.42 -21.91 21.44
CA ASN A 88 -2.83 -23.11 20.84
C ASN A 88 -1.39 -22.82 20.35
N GLU A 89 -0.45 -23.72 20.64
CA GLU A 89 0.96 -23.50 20.30
C GLU A 89 1.28 -23.75 18.82
N ILE A 90 0.45 -24.53 18.13
CA ILE A 90 0.68 -24.96 16.75
C ILE A 90 -0.11 -24.08 15.78
N PHE A 91 -1.39 -23.85 16.07
CA PHE A 91 -2.29 -23.07 15.21
C PHE A 91 -3.18 -22.16 16.05
N PRO A 92 -2.64 -21.03 16.56
CA PRO A 92 -3.44 -20.08 17.30
C PRO A 92 -4.44 -19.40 16.36
N THR A 93 -5.73 -19.50 16.66
CA THR A 93 -6.80 -18.91 15.84
C THR A 93 -7.88 -18.25 16.70
N VAL A 94 -8.58 -17.29 16.10
CA VAL A 94 -9.77 -16.66 16.65
C VAL A 94 -10.93 -16.97 15.74
N LYS A 95 -12.03 -17.43 16.32
CA LYS A 95 -13.30 -17.63 15.62
C LYS A 95 -14.20 -16.45 15.88
N PHE A 96 -14.98 -16.06 14.87
CA PHE A 96 -15.96 -15.01 15.01
C PHE A 96 -17.16 -15.32 14.12
N ASP A 97 -18.34 -14.83 14.52
CA ASP A 97 -19.56 -15.04 13.77
C ASP A 97 -20.03 -13.70 13.19
N LEU A 98 -20.20 -13.66 11.86
CA LEU A 98 -20.73 -12.53 11.12
C LEU A 98 -22.18 -12.76 10.77
N GLU A 99 -22.98 -11.71 10.90
CA GLU A 99 -24.36 -11.67 10.47
C GLU A 99 -24.49 -10.58 9.40
N VAL A 100 -25.09 -10.91 8.26
CA VAL A 100 -25.39 -9.96 7.19
C VAL A 100 -26.88 -9.92 6.95
N ASN A 101 -27.46 -8.73 7.04
CA ASN A 101 -28.85 -8.47 6.71
C ASN A 101 -28.92 -7.50 5.53
N ASN A 102 -29.12 -8.03 4.32
CA ASN A 102 -29.14 -7.19 3.11
C ASN A 102 -30.45 -6.40 3.04
N SER A 103 -30.43 -5.14 3.51
CA SER A 103 -31.59 -4.26 3.47
C SER A 103 -31.79 -3.54 2.13
N SER A 104 -30.91 -3.79 1.14
CA SER A 104 -31.01 -3.19 -0.19
C SER A 104 -32.07 -3.89 -1.06
N LYS A 105 -32.31 -3.32 -2.26
CA LYS A 105 -33.25 -3.86 -3.25
C LYS A 105 -32.61 -4.87 -4.22
N SER A 106 -31.31 -5.12 -4.11
CA SER A 106 -30.55 -6.00 -5.01
C SER A 106 -29.86 -7.12 -4.24
N GLN A 107 -29.55 -8.22 -4.93
CA GLN A 107 -28.65 -9.25 -4.41
C GLN A 107 -27.23 -8.67 -4.29
N ASN A 108 -26.55 -8.99 -3.18
CA ASN A 108 -25.19 -8.51 -2.93
C ASN A 108 -24.28 -9.63 -2.45
N THR A 109 -23.00 -9.47 -2.77
CA THR A 109 -21.89 -10.17 -2.14
C THR A 109 -21.16 -9.16 -1.25
N TYR A 110 -20.78 -9.60 -0.06
CA TYR A 110 -20.12 -8.78 0.95
C TYR A 110 -18.71 -9.30 1.15
N LEU A 111 -17.72 -8.43 0.97
CA LEU A 111 -16.34 -8.68 1.37
C LEU A 111 -16.10 -7.92 2.67
N ILE A 112 -15.85 -8.65 3.75
CA ILE A 112 -15.81 -8.12 5.11
C ILE A 112 -14.41 -8.32 5.66
N ASP A 113 -13.66 -7.23 5.76
CA ASP A 113 -12.36 -7.23 6.40
C ASP A 113 -12.54 -7.12 7.92
N VAL A 114 -12.05 -8.12 8.65
CA VAL A 114 -12.08 -8.17 10.11
C VAL A 114 -10.65 -8.13 10.62
N PHE A 115 -10.39 -7.31 11.64
CA PHE A 115 -9.13 -7.33 12.37
C PHE A 115 -9.34 -7.63 13.84
N ILE A 116 -8.30 -8.17 14.45
CA ILE A 116 -8.31 -8.57 15.86
C ILE A 116 -7.31 -7.71 16.61
N LEU A 117 -7.77 -7.17 17.73
CA LEU A 117 -6.99 -6.42 18.69
C LEU A 117 -6.70 -7.28 19.92
N ASN A 118 -5.52 -7.12 20.49
CA ASN A 118 -5.20 -7.61 21.83
C ASN A 118 -5.73 -6.63 22.90
N GLU A 119 -5.53 -6.96 24.19
CA GLU A 119 -5.92 -6.11 25.32
C GLU A 119 -5.25 -4.71 25.33
N LYS A 120 -4.10 -4.56 24.66
CA LYS A 120 -3.41 -3.27 24.52
C LYS A 120 -3.96 -2.42 23.37
N GLY A 121 -4.87 -2.97 22.56
CA GLY A 121 -5.39 -2.34 21.36
C GLY A 121 -4.49 -2.49 20.13
N ASP A 122 -3.46 -3.35 20.17
CA ASP A 122 -2.61 -3.61 19.01
C ASP A 122 -3.31 -4.57 18.05
N ARG A 123 -3.24 -4.28 16.74
CA ARG A 123 -3.71 -5.18 15.68
C ARG A 123 -2.77 -6.39 15.60
N ILE A 124 -3.32 -7.57 15.92
CA ILE A 124 -2.56 -8.83 15.98
C ILE A 124 -2.89 -9.79 14.82
N ALA A 125 -4.02 -9.59 14.15
CA ALA A 125 -4.41 -10.36 12.97
C ALA A 125 -5.44 -9.61 12.12
N ASN A 126 -5.59 -10.06 10.87
CA ASN A 126 -6.67 -9.67 9.97
C ASN A 126 -7.06 -10.84 9.08
N THR A 127 -8.33 -10.86 8.68
CA THR A 127 -8.86 -11.82 7.70
C THR A 127 -9.96 -11.14 6.89
N THR A 128 -10.29 -11.72 5.74
CA THR A 128 -11.38 -11.27 4.88
C THR A 128 -12.37 -12.42 4.74
N GLU A 129 -13.63 -12.18 5.11
CA GLU A 129 -14.72 -13.13 4.90
C GLU A 129 -15.59 -12.68 3.72
N ILE A 130 -16.09 -13.65 2.95
CA ILE A 130 -16.89 -13.40 1.76
C ILE A 130 -18.25 -14.07 1.93
N ILE A 131 -19.30 -13.27 2.08
CA ILE A 131 -20.67 -13.75 2.18
C ILE A 131 -21.38 -13.39 0.88
N SER A 132 -21.59 -14.39 0.03
CA SER A 132 -22.08 -14.20 -1.34
C SER A 132 -23.60 -14.38 -1.47
N ASP A 133 -24.15 -13.80 -2.53
CA ASP A 133 -25.52 -14.06 -2.99
C ASP A 133 -26.63 -13.82 -1.96
N VAL A 134 -26.43 -12.84 -1.07
CA VAL A 134 -27.44 -12.45 -0.07
C VAL A 134 -28.53 -11.65 -0.77
N ARG A 135 -29.73 -12.22 -0.87
CA ARG A 135 -30.88 -11.59 -1.54
C ARG A 135 -31.47 -10.41 -0.72
N PRO A 136 -32.26 -9.52 -1.35
CA PRO A 136 -33.00 -8.48 -0.63
C PRO A 136 -33.81 -9.03 0.54
N GLY A 137 -33.63 -8.45 1.73
CA GLY A 137 -34.28 -8.87 2.98
C GLY A 137 -33.78 -10.20 3.56
N GLN A 138 -32.80 -10.85 2.94
CA GLN A 138 -32.23 -12.08 3.45
C GLN A 138 -31.21 -11.78 4.55
N LYS A 139 -31.27 -12.62 5.58
CA LYS A 139 -30.28 -12.71 6.63
C LYS A 139 -29.37 -13.92 6.37
N ALA A 140 -28.06 -13.70 6.37
CA ALA A 140 -27.04 -14.74 6.30
C ALA A 140 -26.18 -14.69 7.57
N THR A 141 -25.69 -15.84 8.01
CA THR A 141 -24.79 -15.95 9.16
C THR A 141 -23.66 -16.89 8.80
N GLU A 142 -22.44 -16.46 9.03
CA GLU A 142 -21.23 -17.20 8.64
C GLU A 142 -20.20 -17.13 9.76
N GLN A 143 -19.50 -18.24 9.97
CA GLN A 143 -18.41 -18.33 10.93
C GLN A 143 -17.10 -18.11 10.20
N GLY A 144 -16.37 -17.07 10.60
CA GLY A 144 -15.04 -16.79 10.12
C GLY A 144 -13.96 -17.25 11.08
N MET A 145 -12.74 -17.33 10.56
CA MET A 145 -11.56 -17.70 11.34
C MET A 145 -10.35 -16.87 10.91
N ALA A 146 -9.68 -16.28 11.89
CA ALA A 146 -8.45 -15.55 11.67
C ALA A 146 -7.27 -16.29 12.32
N PRO A 147 -6.25 -16.67 11.54
CA PRO A 147 -5.01 -17.19 12.09
C PRO A 147 -4.22 -16.08 12.78
N LEU A 148 -3.63 -16.39 13.92
CA LEU A 148 -2.71 -15.51 14.64
C LEU A 148 -1.27 -15.92 14.32
N SER A 149 -0.37 -14.93 14.22
CA SER A 149 1.06 -15.19 14.04
C SER A 149 1.75 -15.69 15.32
N GLN A 150 1.12 -15.45 16.47
CA GLN A 150 1.61 -15.84 17.79
C GLN A 150 0.43 -16.15 18.70
N LYS A 151 0.65 -17.01 19.70
CA LYS A 151 -0.37 -17.26 20.73
C LYS A 151 -0.64 -15.98 21.52
N VAL A 152 -1.90 -15.76 21.86
CA VAL A 152 -2.34 -14.59 22.63
C VAL A 152 -3.05 -15.08 23.87
N SER A 153 -2.58 -14.60 25.02
CA SER A 153 -3.25 -14.75 26.31
C SER A 153 -3.99 -13.45 26.63
N GLY A 154 -5.17 -13.57 27.24
CA GLY A 154 -5.98 -12.43 27.66
C GLY A 154 -7.16 -12.14 26.74
N LYS A 155 -7.72 -10.94 26.89
CA LYS A 155 -8.90 -10.51 26.13
C LYS A 155 -8.51 -10.17 24.70
N ILE A 156 -9.41 -10.48 23.77
CA ILE A 156 -9.33 -10.07 22.38
C ILE A 156 -10.59 -9.30 22.00
N GLU A 157 -10.46 -8.45 20.99
CA GLU A 157 -11.57 -7.72 20.40
C GLU A 157 -11.50 -7.87 18.88
N CYS A 158 -12.60 -8.27 18.24
CA CYS A 158 -12.69 -8.28 16.78
C CYS A 158 -13.41 -7.02 16.33
N LYS A 159 -12.95 -6.39 15.24
CA LYS A 159 -13.56 -5.21 14.63
C LYS A 159 -13.65 -5.40 13.12
N ILE A 160 -14.73 -4.88 12.55
CA ILE A 160 -14.88 -4.76 11.10
C ILE A 160 -14.10 -3.52 10.66
N ASP A 161 -13.16 -3.70 9.73
CA ASP A 161 -12.38 -2.62 9.10
C ASP A 161 -13.17 -1.99 7.97
N LYS A 162 -13.62 -2.86 7.04
CA LYS A 162 -14.18 -2.47 5.77
C LYS A 162 -15.22 -3.48 5.31
N VAL A 163 -16.25 -2.99 4.65
CA VAL A 163 -17.25 -3.79 3.94
C VAL A 163 -17.32 -3.28 2.51
N SER A 164 -17.28 -4.18 1.52
CA SER A 164 -17.41 -3.87 0.09
C SER A 164 -18.49 -4.71 -0.57
#